data_AF-A0A1G8BUP8-F1
#
_entry.id   AF-A0A1G8BUP8-F1
#
_cell.length_a   1.000
_cell.length_b   1.000
_cell.length_c   1.000
_cell.angle_alpha   90.00
_cell.angle_beta   90.00
_cell.angle_gamma   90.00
#
_symmetry.space_group_name_H-M   'P 1'
#
loop_
_entity.id
_entity.type
_entity.pdbx_description
1 polymer ?
#
loop_
_entity_poly.entity_id
_entity_poly.type
_entity_poly.pdbx_seq_one_letter_code
_entity_poly.pdbx_strand_id
1 'polypeptide(L)'
;MDASTPCIKVQVHTKYIAEQSNPELKRYVFAYIITIKNLSSQTVQLRSRRWLITDANGKQMTVEGEGVVGQQPFIPARDEYTYNSGTALETPVGVMQGQYILVDENGQQFETEIEPFRLAVPNVLN
;
A
#
# COMPACT_ATOMS: atom_id res chain seq x y z
N MET A 1 -21.28 22.47 9.34
CA MET A 1 -20.06 21.70 9.65
C MET A 1 -19.83 20.82 8.44
N ASP A 2 -18.73 21.03 7.72
CA ASP A 2 -18.43 20.23 6.55
C ASP A 2 -18.17 18.80 7.02
N ALA A 3 -19.11 17.90 6.74
CA ALA A 3 -18.99 16.47 6.99
C ALA A 3 -18.06 15.84 5.93
N SER A 4 -16.86 16.40 5.74
CA SER A 4 -15.88 15.89 4.80
C SER A 4 -15.05 14.81 5.47
N THR A 5 -15.03 13.61 4.88
CA THR A 5 -14.13 12.52 5.26
C THR A 5 -12.69 13.02 5.45
N PRO A 6 -11.96 12.57 6.48
CA PRO A 6 -10.56 12.96 6.67
C PRO A 6 -9.72 12.77 5.41
N CYS A 7 -8.99 13.81 5.00
CA CYS A 7 -8.14 13.75 3.82
C CYS A 7 -6.86 12.95 4.12
N ILE A 8 -6.77 11.73 3.58
CA ILE A 8 -5.60 10.86 3.70
C ILE A 8 -4.88 10.78 2.35
N LYS A 9 -3.57 10.96 2.37
CA LYS A 9 -2.72 10.82 1.18
C LYS A 9 -1.76 9.67 1.35
N VAL A 10 -1.73 8.76 0.38
CA VAL A 10 -0.81 7.62 0.37
C VAL A 10 0.30 7.89 -0.66
N GLN A 11 1.56 7.73 -0.23
CA GLN A 11 2.73 7.80 -1.10
C GLN A 11 3.43 6.46 -1.10
N VAL A 12 3.90 6.01 -2.26
CA VAL A 12 4.51 4.69 -2.42
C VAL A 12 5.83 4.81 -3.18
N HIS A 13 6.86 4.17 -2.64
CA HIS A 13 8.14 3.97 -3.33
C HIS A 13 8.40 2.47 -3.43
N THR A 14 8.76 1.99 -4.62
CA THR A 14 9.01 0.57 -4.87
C THR A 14 10.45 0.32 -5.30
N LYS A 15 10.96 -0.87 -5.01
CA LYS A 15 12.31 -1.28 -5.39
C LYS A 15 12.33 -2.78 -5.67
N TYR A 16 12.88 -3.16 -6.83
CA TYR A 16 13.24 -4.55 -7.11
C TYR A 16 14.45 -4.98 -6.28
N ILE A 17 14.36 -6.17 -5.66
CA ILE A 17 15.39 -6.73 -4.78
C ILE A 17 16.05 -7.91 -5.49
N ALA A 18 17.14 -7.62 -6.20
CA ALA A 18 17.83 -8.61 -7.04
C ALA A 18 18.35 -9.79 -6.22
N GLU A 19 18.86 -9.54 -5.01
CA GLU A 19 19.47 -10.53 -4.13
C GLU A 19 18.46 -11.55 -3.59
N GLN A 20 17.16 -11.21 -3.59
CA GLN A 20 16.07 -12.09 -3.14
C GLN A 20 15.27 -12.69 -4.29
N SER A 21 15.65 -12.36 -5.53
CA SER A 21 14.95 -12.75 -6.75
C SER A 21 15.71 -13.84 -7.49
N ASN A 22 14.96 -14.64 -8.24
CA ASN A 22 15.50 -15.63 -9.17
C ASN A 22 14.66 -15.61 -10.46
N PRO A 23 15.07 -14.83 -11.48
CA PRO A 23 14.35 -14.72 -12.74
C PRO A 23 14.20 -16.05 -13.49
N GLU A 24 15.19 -16.95 -13.40
CA GLU A 24 15.14 -18.29 -14.03
C GLU A 24 14.00 -19.14 -13.45
N LEU A 25 13.72 -18.96 -12.15
CA LEU A 25 12.60 -19.61 -11.44
C LEU A 25 11.32 -18.76 -11.43
N LYS A 26 11.22 -17.71 -12.27
CA LYS A 26 10.08 -16.78 -12.31
C LYS A 26 9.74 -16.24 -10.91
N ARG A 27 10.74 -15.79 -10.16
CA ARG A 27 10.56 -15.21 -8.83
C ARG A 27 11.16 -13.81 -8.79
N TYR A 28 10.32 -12.80 -8.75
CA TYR A 28 10.72 -11.39 -8.70
C TYR A 28 10.24 -10.78 -7.39
N VAL A 29 11.18 -10.41 -6.51
CA VAL A 29 10.88 -9.83 -5.21
C VAL A 29 10.97 -8.31 -5.29
N PHE A 30 9.93 -7.65 -4.79
CA PHE A 30 9.85 -6.20 -4.70
C PHE A 30 9.63 -5.80 -3.25
N ALA A 31 10.41 -4.81 -2.80
CA ALA A 31 10.11 -4.06 -1.59
C ALA A 31 9.30 -2.82 -1.95
N TYR A 32 8.44 -2.39 -1.03
CA TYR A 32 7.77 -1.11 -1.11
C TYR A 32 7.77 -0.41 0.25
N ILE A 33 7.91 0.91 0.21
CA ILE A 33 7.80 1.83 1.34
C ILE A 33 6.54 2.64 1.10
N ILE A 34 5.62 2.60 2.07
CA ILE A 34 4.37 3.35 2.01
C ILE A 34 4.35 4.38 3.14
N THR A 35 4.06 5.63 2.79
CA THR A 35 3.82 6.72 3.72
C THR A 35 2.36 7.12 3.66
N ILE A 36 1.67 7.04 4.79
CA ILE A 36 0.28 7.43 4.96
C ILE A 36 0.26 8.78 5.68
N LYS A 37 -0.19 9.83 4.99
CA LYS A 37 -0.24 11.20 5.52
C LYS A 37 -1.66 11.58 5.87
N ASN A 38 -1.86 11.99 7.11
CA ASN A 38 -3.12 12.56 7.54
C ASN A 38 -3.11 14.07 7.31
N LEU A 39 -3.77 14.51 6.23
CA LEU A 39 -3.89 15.92 5.86
C LEU A 39 -5.16 16.56 6.43
N SER A 40 -5.84 15.88 7.36
CA SER A 40 -7.01 16.42 8.05
C SER A 40 -6.63 17.16 9.34
N SER A 41 -7.63 17.65 10.08
CA SER A 41 -7.49 18.30 11.38
C SER A 41 -7.73 17.37 12.57
N GLN A 42 -8.03 16.09 12.34
CA GLN A 42 -8.36 15.12 13.38
C GLN A 42 -7.45 13.89 13.31
N THR A 43 -7.27 13.19 14.42
CA THR A 43 -6.52 11.92 14.45
C THR A 43 -7.33 10.82 13.77
N VAL A 44 -6.66 9.94 13.04
CA VAL A 44 -7.27 8.74 12.43
C VAL A 44 -6.51 7.49 12.86
N GLN A 45 -7.15 6.33 12.79
CA GLN A 45 -6.49 5.05 13.03
C GLN A 45 -6.70 4.10 11.87
N LEU A 46 -5.61 3.54 11.34
CA LEU A 46 -5.69 2.48 10.33
C LEU A 46 -6.10 1.17 11.00
N ARG A 47 -7.16 0.53 10.50
CA ARG A 47 -7.71 -0.73 11.02
C ARG A 47 -7.34 -1.93 10.18
N SER A 48 -7.47 -1.84 8.87
CA SER A 48 -7.19 -2.96 7.97
C SER A 48 -6.79 -2.48 6.58
N ARG A 49 -6.30 -3.41 5.77
CA ARG A 49 -5.90 -3.19 4.38
C ARG A 49 -6.44 -4.29 3.48
N ARG A 50 -6.70 -3.94 2.23
CA ARG A 50 -6.95 -4.86 1.13
C ARG A 50 -6.06 -4.46 -0.03
N TRP A 51 -5.36 -5.42 -0.60
CA TRP A 51 -4.52 -5.27 -1.78
C TRP A 51 -5.06 -6.14 -2.91
N LEU A 52 -5.09 -5.59 -4.10
CA LEU A 52 -5.21 -6.30 -5.36
C LEU A 52 -3.87 -6.20 -6.09
N ILE A 53 -3.26 -7.35 -6.32
CA ILE A 53 -1.96 -7.49 -7.00
C ILE A 53 -2.21 -8.14 -8.34
N THR A 54 -1.83 -7.47 -9.43
CA THR A 54 -1.98 -7.97 -10.80
C THR A 54 -0.59 -8.12 -11.42
N ASP A 55 -0.26 -9.32 -11.89
CA ASP A 55 1.00 -9.58 -12.59
C ASP A 55 0.92 -9.18 -14.09
N ALA A 56 2.04 -9.19 -14.81
CA ALA A 56 2.05 -8.81 -16.23
C ALA A 56 1.24 -9.74 -17.16
N ASN A 57 0.86 -10.94 -16.70
CA ASN A 57 0.00 -11.87 -17.43
C ASN A 57 -1.50 -11.66 -17.12
N GLY A 58 -1.83 -10.70 -16.24
CA GLY A 58 -3.19 -10.45 -15.79
C GLY A 58 -3.66 -11.37 -14.65
N LYS A 59 -2.78 -12.20 -14.08
CA LYS A 59 -3.12 -13.01 -12.90
C LYS A 59 -3.31 -12.07 -11.71
N GLN A 60 -4.46 -12.20 -11.04
CA GLN A 60 -4.82 -11.37 -9.89
C GLN A 60 -4.73 -12.15 -8.58
N MET A 61 -4.29 -11.47 -7.53
CA MET A 61 -4.22 -11.98 -6.16
C MET A 61 -4.72 -10.91 -5.20
N THR A 62 -5.64 -11.29 -4.31
CA THR A 62 -6.14 -10.42 -3.26
C THR A 62 -5.49 -10.77 -1.92
N VAL A 63 -5.00 -9.76 -1.21
CA VAL A 63 -4.39 -9.91 0.12
C VAL A 63 -5.06 -8.95 1.10
N GLU A 64 -5.61 -9.47 2.19
CA GLU A 64 -6.35 -8.70 3.19
C GLU A 64 -5.81 -8.97 4.60
N GLY A 65 -6.07 -8.04 5.53
CA GLY A 65 -5.87 -8.30 6.95
C GLY A 65 -5.92 -7.05 7.84
N GLU A 66 -5.76 -7.26 9.14
CA GLU A 66 -5.74 -6.19 10.16
C GLU A 66 -4.41 -5.44 10.28
N GLY A 67 -4.48 -4.11 10.25
CA GLY A 67 -3.32 -3.24 10.38
C GLY A 67 -2.41 -3.25 9.16
N VAL A 68 -1.18 -2.75 9.35
CA VAL A 68 -0.06 -2.86 8.42
C VAL A 68 1.14 -3.34 9.22
N VAL A 69 1.90 -4.30 8.70
CA VAL A 69 3.08 -4.89 9.39
C VAL A 69 2.81 -5.29 10.85
N GLY A 70 1.60 -5.77 11.14
CA GLY A 70 1.17 -6.18 12.49
C GLY A 70 0.72 -5.03 13.41
N GLN A 71 0.61 -3.80 12.91
CA GLN A 71 0.26 -2.60 13.68
C GLN A 71 -1.00 -1.91 13.15
N GLN A 72 -1.80 -1.33 14.04
CA GLN A 72 -2.94 -0.47 13.69
C GLN A 72 -2.62 0.98 14.11
N PRO A 73 -1.79 1.70 13.33
CA PRO A 73 -1.24 2.99 13.74
C PRO A 73 -2.32 4.05 13.90
N PHE A 74 -2.19 4.84 14.97
CA PHE A 74 -2.85 6.14 15.10
C PHE A 74 -1.99 7.18 14.39
N ILE A 75 -2.60 7.98 13.52
CA ILE A 75 -1.93 9.02 12.73
C ILE A 75 -2.55 10.36 13.13
N PRO A 76 -1.86 11.16 13.97
CA PRO A 76 -2.33 12.47 14.38
C PRO A 76 -2.63 13.40 13.20
N ALA A 77 -3.40 14.45 13.46
CA ALA A 77 -3.63 15.50 12.48
C ALA A 77 -2.30 16.09 11.99
N ARG A 78 -2.16 16.23 10.66
CA ARG A 78 -0.96 16.76 10.00
C ARG A 78 0.32 15.92 10.17
N ASP A 79 0.17 14.67 10.59
CA ASP A 79 1.29 13.75 10.79
C ASP A 79 1.28 12.62 9.74
N GLU A 80 2.32 11.79 9.74
CA GLU A 80 2.46 10.67 8.82
C GLU A 80 2.98 9.39 9.50
N TYR A 81 2.59 8.25 8.94
CA TYR A 81 3.10 6.94 9.33
C TYR A 81 3.74 6.27 8.12
N THR A 82 4.98 5.80 8.27
CA THR A 82 5.73 5.12 7.21
C THR A 82 6.04 3.69 7.60
N TYR A 83 5.85 2.76 6.67
CA TYR A 83 6.24 1.36 6.85
C TYR A 83 6.81 0.76 5.56
N ASN A 84 7.61 -0.30 5.71
CA ASN A 84 8.16 -1.07 4.62
C ASN A 84 7.62 -2.51 4.63
N SER A 85 7.40 -3.08 3.45
CA SER A 85 7.00 -4.48 3.26
C SER A 85 7.47 -4.94 1.88
N GLY A 86 7.15 -6.16 1.49
CA GLY A 86 7.49 -6.69 0.17
C GLY A 86 6.47 -7.70 -0.35
N THR A 87 6.58 -7.97 -1.64
CA THR A 87 5.78 -8.99 -2.34
C THR A 87 6.64 -9.69 -3.39
N ALA A 88 6.26 -10.90 -3.76
CA ALA A 88 6.90 -11.67 -4.82
C ALA A 88 5.91 -11.86 -5.98
N LEU A 89 6.38 -11.62 -7.21
CA LEU A 89 5.63 -11.84 -8.44
C LEU A 89 6.28 -12.92 -9.29
N GLU A 90 5.47 -13.52 -10.17
CA GLU A 90 5.93 -14.47 -11.19
C GLU A 90 6.46 -13.79 -12.47
N THR A 91 6.32 -12.46 -12.55
CA THR A 91 6.66 -11.65 -13.72
C THR A 91 7.52 -10.44 -13.31
N PRO A 92 8.36 -9.91 -14.24
CA PRO A 92 9.24 -8.78 -13.95
C PRO A 92 8.52 -7.43 -13.78
N VAL A 93 7.21 -7.40 -14.07
CA VAL A 93 6.35 -6.23 -13.95
C VAL A 93 5.02 -6.65 -13.33
N GLY A 94 4.46 -5.81 -12.47
CA GLY A 94 3.10 -5.95 -11.97
C GLY A 94 2.56 -4.62 -11.45
N VAL A 95 1.31 -4.65 -11.02
CA VAL A 95 0.59 -3.51 -10.46
C VAL A 95 0.02 -3.92 -9.11
N MET A 96 0.15 -3.04 -8.13
CA MET A 96 -0.58 -3.14 -6.87
C MET A 96 -1.52 -1.94 -6.75
N GLN A 97 -2.72 -2.19 -6.26
CA GLN A 97 -3.72 -1.20 -5.89
C GLN A 97 -4.49 -1.73 -4.68
N GLY A 98 -5.25 -0.89 -3.99
CA GLY A 98 -5.98 -1.37 -2.82
C GLY A 98 -6.65 -0.26 -2.05
N GLN A 99 -7.07 -0.57 -0.83
CA GLN A 99 -7.70 0.39 0.07
C GLN A 99 -7.31 0.12 1.51
N TYR A 100 -7.26 1.19 2.31
CA TYR A 100 -7.23 1.13 3.76
C TYR A 100 -8.62 1.37 4.33
N ILE A 101 -8.94 0.63 5.38
CA ILE A 101 -10.06 0.94 6.25
C ILE A 101 -9.51 1.69 7.46
N LEU A 102 -10.02 2.89 7.70
CA LEU A 102 -9.65 3.74 8.81
C LEU A 102 -10.87 4.04 9.69
N VAL A 103 -10.61 4.44 10.92
CA VAL A 103 -11.61 5.06 11.79
C VAL A 103 -11.15 6.46 12.17
N ASP A 104 -12.09 7.38 12.30
CA ASP A 104 -11.83 8.74 12.73
C ASP A 104 -11.87 8.89 14.26
N GLU A 105 -11.70 10.11 14.77
CA GLU A 105 -11.70 10.39 16.21
C GLU A 105 -13.04 10.10 16.91
N ASN A 106 -14.14 10.06 16.14
CA ASN A 106 -15.48 9.72 16.63
C ASN A 106 -15.77 8.22 16.50
N GLY A 107 -14.81 7.43 15.99
CA GLY A 107 -14.97 6.00 15.72
C GLY A 107 -15.74 5.71 14.42
N GLN A 108 -16.03 6.71 13.60
CA GLN A 108 -16.68 6.52 12.31
C GLN A 108 -15.69 5.92 11.30
N GLN A 109 -16.09 4.82 10.67
CA GLN A 109 -15.28 4.14 9.67
C GLN A 109 -15.34 4.88 8.32
N PHE A 110 -14.19 4.96 7.66
CA PHE A 110 -14.07 5.45 6.28
C PHE A 110 -12.96 4.72 5.53
N GLU A 111 -12.94 4.89 4.20
CA GLU A 111 -11.98 4.24 3.31
C GLU A 111 -11.04 5.25 2.66
N THR A 112 -9.83 4.81 2.35
CA THR A 112 -8.88 5.56 1.53
C THR A 112 -8.29 4.63 0.48
N GLU A 113 -8.48 4.99 -0.78
CA GLU A 113 -7.92 4.28 -1.92
C GLU A 113 -6.40 4.45 -1.98
N ILE A 114 -5.75 3.38 -2.45
CA ILE A 114 -4.35 3.34 -2.81
C ILE A 114 -4.31 3.18 -4.32
N GLU A 115 -4.05 4.31 -4.98
CA GLU A 115 -3.95 4.37 -6.43
C GLU A 115 -2.98 3.32 -7.00
N PRO A 116 -3.26 2.77 -8.18
CA PRO A 116 -2.40 1.77 -8.81
C PRO A 116 -0.96 2.26 -8.94
N PHE A 117 -0.02 1.47 -8.43
CA PHE A 117 1.41 1.72 -8.61
C PHE A 117 2.13 0.49 -9.17
N ARG A 118 3.20 0.75 -9.90
CA ARG A 118 3.96 -0.28 -10.60
C ARG A 118 5.05 -0.90 -9.72
N LEU A 119 5.18 -2.20 -9.86
CA LEU A 119 6.35 -2.98 -9.50
C LEU A 119 7.06 -3.32 -10.80
N ALA A 120 8.31 -2.91 -10.97
CA ALA A 120 9.05 -3.17 -12.20
C ALA A 120 10.53 -3.38 -11.90
N VAL A 121 11.12 -4.37 -12.56
CA VAL A 121 12.58 -4.47 -12.67
C VAL A 121 13.07 -3.22 -13.41
N PRO A 122 14.18 -2.57 -12.96
CA PRO A 122 14.72 -1.40 -13.63
C PRO A 122 14.96 -1.63 -15.13
N ASN A 123 14.66 -0.63 -15.95
CA ASN A 123 14.87 -0.63 -17.42
C ASN A 123 14.06 -1.68 -18.21
N VAL A 124 12.98 -2.25 -17.65
CA VAL A 124 12.11 -3.21 -18.38
C VAL A 124 10.95 -2.53 -19.11
N LEU A 125 10.63 -1.28 -18.77
CA LEU A 125 9.61 -0.49 -19.45
C LEU A 125 10.30 0.58 -20.29
N ASN A 126 10.19 0.47 -21.62
CA ASN A 126 10.60 1.49 -22.60
C ASN A 126 9.39 2.31 -23.05
#